data_AF-D3AE07-F1
#
_entry.id   AF-D3AE07-F1
#
_cell.length_a   1.000
_cell.length_b   1.000
_cell.length_c   1.000
_cell.angle_alpha   90.00
_cell.angle_beta   90.00
_cell.angle_gamma   90.00
#
_symmetry.space_group_name_H-M   'P 1'
#
loop_
_entity.id
_entity.type
_entity.pdbx_description
1 polymer ?
#
loop_
_entity_poly.entity_id
_entity_poly.type
_entity_poly.pdbx_seq_one_letter_code
_entity_poly.pdbx_strand_id
1 'polypeptide(L)'
;MNGMAEEIRVQFGEMDRKRDEGLTTPSDILRFNDISYGSDFVWNKLDVYYKKGTSENLPVIVSVHGGGWVYGDKDVYQYYTMHLAQMG
;
A
#
# COMPACT_ATOMS: atom_id res chain seq x y z
N MET A 1 -5.72 -11.28 23.19
CA MET A 1 -6.20 -10.39 22.11
C MET A 1 -7.72 -10.37 22.13
N ASN A 2 -8.34 -9.21 21.94
CA ASN A 2 -9.80 -9.06 21.92
C ASN A 2 -10.35 -9.67 20.63
N GLY A 3 -11.26 -10.66 20.71
CA GLY A 3 -11.79 -11.39 19.55
C GLY A 3 -12.41 -10.48 18.47
N MET A 4 -12.99 -9.35 18.88
CA MET A 4 -13.57 -8.37 17.97
C MET A 4 -12.54 -7.75 17.01
N ALA A 5 -11.30 -7.51 17.47
CA ALA A 5 -10.27 -6.93 16.61
C ALA A 5 -9.78 -7.93 15.55
N GLU A 6 -9.78 -9.22 15.89
CA GLU A 6 -9.42 -10.28 14.94
C GLU A 6 -10.51 -10.45 13.88
N GLU A 7 -11.78 -10.47 14.30
CA GLU A 7 -12.93 -10.51 13.39
C GLU A 7 -12.92 -9.33 12.41
N ILE A 8 -12.63 -8.11 12.89
CA ILE A 8 -12.50 -6.92 12.04
C ILE A 8 -11.37 -7.10 11.01
N ARG A 9 -10.19 -7.60 11.42
CA ARG A 9 -9.06 -7.80 10.50
C ARG A 9 -9.41 -8.77 9.38
N VAL A 10 -10.06 -9.88 9.72
CA VAL A 10 -10.47 -10.91 8.75
C VAL A 10 -11.52 -10.33 7.79
N GLN A 11 -12.60 -9.75 8.32
CA GLN A 11 -13.69 -9.25 7.49
C GLN A 11 -13.24 -8.11 6.56
N PHE A 12 -12.46 -7.16 7.07
CA PHE A 12 -11.97 -6.04 6.25
C PHE A 12 -10.97 -6.53 5.21
N GLY A 13 -10.08 -7.46 5.57
CA GLY A 13 -9.15 -8.10 4.64
C GLY A 13 -9.84 -8.82 3.49
N GLU A 14 -10.90 -9.57 3.78
CA GLU A 14 -11.69 -10.26 2.76
C GLU A 14 -12.40 -9.28 1.82
N MET A 15 -12.99 -8.22 2.37
CA MET A 15 -13.69 -7.19 1.59
C MET A 15 -12.73 -6.40 0.69
N ASP A 16 -11.55 -6.03 1.20
CA ASP A 16 -10.53 -5.33 0.42
C ASP A 16 -9.94 -6.23 -0.66
N ARG A 17 -9.69 -7.52 -0.37
CA ARG A 17 -9.25 -8.49 -1.37
C ARG A 17 -10.26 -8.63 -2.50
N LYS A 18 -11.56 -8.65 -2.17
CA LYS A 18 -12.64 -8.72 -3.17
C LYS A 18 -12.75 -7.43 -3.98
N ARG A 19 -12.57 -6.27 -3.35
CA ARG A 19 -12.53 -4.97 -4.03
C ARG A 19 -11.39 -4.89 -5.04
N ASP A 20 -10.24 -5.43 -4.67
CA ASP A 20 -9.02 -5.37 -5.47
C ASP A 20 -8.85 -6.53 -6.46
N GLU A 21 -9.84 -7.43 -6.54
CA GLU A 21 -9.81 -8.59 -7.41
C GLU A 21 -9.65 -8.17 -8.88
N GLY A 22 -8.62 -8.69 -9.55
CA GLY A 22 -8.31 -8.38 -10.95
C GLY A 22 -7.53 -7.08 -11.17
N LEU A 23 -7.29 -6.27 -10.14
CA LEU A 23 -6.37 -5.14 -10.25
C LEU A 23 -4.94 -5.65 -10.39
N THR A 24 -4.15 -4.96 -11.20
CA THR A 24 -2.74 -5.29 -11.44
C THR A 24 -1.89 -4.03 -11.38
N THR A 25 -0.59 -4.19 -11.22
CA THR A 25 0.35 -3.05 -11.28
C THR A 25 0.27 -2.44 -12.68
N PRO A 26 -0.01 -1.12 -12.81
CA PRO A 26 -0.02 -0.47 -14.10
C PRO A 26 1.31 -0.61 -14.83
N SER A 27 1.28 -0.78 -16.15
CA SER A 27 2.47 -1.09 -16.95
C SER A 27 3.52 0.03 -16.96
N ASP A 28 3.11 1.26 -16.68
CA ASP A 28 3.95 2.45 -16.59
C ASP A 28 4.47 2.73 -15.16
N ILE A 29 4.18 1.86 -14.18
CA ILE A 29 4.69 1.99 -12.81
C ILE A 29 5.89 1.06 -12.55
N LEU A 30 6.91 1.60 -11.88
CA LEU A 30 7.96 0.87 -11.19
C LEU A 30 7.61 0.75 -9.72
N ARG A 31 7.76 -0.46 -9.19
CA ARG A 31 7.55 -0.77 -7.77
C ARG A 31 8.87 -1.12 -7.11
N PHE A 32 9.14 -0.50 -5.98
CA PHE A 32 10.18 -0.92 -5.05
C PHE A 32 9.49 -1.34 -3.77
N ASN A 33 9.40 -2.66 -3.54
CA ASN A 33 8.59 -3.20 -2.46
C ASN A 33 9.41 -3.52 -1.21
N ASP A 34 8.74 -3.54 -0.06
CA ASP A 34 9.25 -4.05 1.22
C ASP A 34 10.58 -3.39 1.67
N ILE A 35 10.72 -2.09 1.42
CA ILE A 35 11.85 -1.30 1.88
C ILE A 35 11.72 -1.13 3.40
N SER A 36 12.68 -1.66 4.15
CA SER A 36 12.73 -1.47 5.60
C SER A 36 13.08 -0.03 5.97
N TYR A 37 12.36 0.52 6.93
CA TYR A 37 12.66 1.82 7.53
C TYR A 37 12.86 1.74 9.06
N GLY A 38 12.91 0.54 9.63
CA GLY A 38 13.04 0.33 11.07
C GLY A 38 13.55 -1.06 11.44
N SER A 39 13.66 -1.32 12.74
CA SER A 39 14.14 -2.61 13.25
C SER A 39 13.08 -3.72 13.18
N ASP A 40 11.80 -3.37 13.14
CA ASP A 40 10.70 -4.33 12.98
C ASP A 40 10.41 -4.54 11.49
N PHE A 41 11.00 -5.54 10.87
CA PHE A 41 10.82 -5.78 9.42
C PHE A 41 9.39 -6.19 9.03
N VAL A 42 8.56 -6.62 10.00
CA VAL A 42 7.18 -7.00 9.73
C VAL A 42 6.33 -5.75 9.50
N TRP A 43 6.47 -4.77 10.38
CA TRP A 43 5.62 -3.57 10.40
C TRP A 43 6.30 -2.31 9.87
N ASN A 44 7.63 -2.21 9.97
CA ASN A 44 8.41 -1.06 9.50
C ASN A 44 8.93 -1.25 8.07
N LYS A 45 7.98 -1.47 7.15
CA LYS A 45 8.26 -1.58 5.72
C LYS A 45 7.34 -0.69 4.89
N LEU A 46 7.87 -0.15 3.79
CA LEU A 46 7.13 0.67 2.84
C LEU A 46 7.38 0.21 1.41
N ASP A 47 6.47 0.60 0.52
CA ASP A 47 6.66 0.50 -0.92
C ASP A 47 6.85 1.90 -1.51
N VAL A 48 7.65 2.00 -2.58
CA VAL A 48 7.77 3.20 -3.40
C VAL A 48 7.24 2.90 -4.80
N TYR A 49 6.34 3.76 -5.27
CA TYR A 49 5.76 3.70 -6.61
C TYR A 49 6.24 4.89 -7.43
N TYR A 50 6.76 4.63 -8.63
CA TYR A 50 7.37 5.65 -9.47
C TYR A 50 6.99 5.47 -10.94
N LYS A 51 6.68 6.57 -11.63
CA LYS A 51 6.30 6.52 -13.05
C LYS A 51 7.52 6.33 -13.95
N LYS A 52 7.46 5.34 -14.83
CA LYS A 52 8.48 5.07 -15.85
C LYS A 52 8.65 6.27 -16.78
N GLY A 53 9.87 6.45 -17.28
CA GLY A 53 10.18 7.47 -18.30
C GLY A 53 10.27 8.89 -17.76
N THR A 54 10.30 9.07 -16.44
CA THR A 54 10.60 10.36 -15.81
C THR A 54 12.10 10.48 -15.59
N SER A 55 12.65 11.67 -15.83
CA SER A 55 14.09 11.98 -15.74
C SER A 55 14.42 13.03 -14.67
N GLU A 56 13.39 13.63 -14.08
CA GLU A 56 13.48 14.69 -13.09
C GLU A 56 12.97 14.20 -11.73
N ASN A 57 13.33 14.93 -10.67
CA ASN A 57 12.79 14.69 -9.36
C ASN A 57 11.31 15.08 -9.34
N LEU A 58 10.44 14.13 -9.00
CA LEU A 58 9.00 14.35 -8.85
C LEU A 58 8.67 14.81 -7.42
N PRO A 59 7.57 15.55 -7.21
CA PRO A 59 7.00 15.74 -5.87
C PRO A 59 6.75 14.41 -5.17
N VAL A 60 6.98 14.36 -3.86
CA VAL A 60 6.79 13.13 -3.06
C VAL A 60 5.49 13.21 -2.29
N ILE A 61 4.67 12.16 -2.42
CA ILE A 61 3.50 11.92 -1.58
C ILE A 61 3.83 10.77 -0.64
N VAL A 62 3.69 10.99 0.67
CA VAL A 62 3.78 9.93 1.68
C VAL A 62 2.36 9.57 2.10
N SER A 63 1.95 8.34 1.78
CA SER A 63 0.66 7.79 2.19
C SER A 63 0.81 6.97 3.46
N VAL A 64 0.02 7.28 4.48
CA VAL A 64 -0.11 6.49 5.72
C VAL A 64 -1.52 5.92 5.75
N HIS A 65 -1.64 4.60 5.74
CA HIS A 65 -2.93 3.95 5.60
C HIS A 65 -3.83 4.13 6.84
N GLY A 66 -5.15 4.05 6.60
CA GLY A 66 -6.17 3.98 7.65
C GLY A 66 -6.33 2.56 8.23
N GLY A 67 -7.51 2.23 8.73
CA GLY A 67 -7.78 0.91 9.36
C GLY A 67 -7.91 0.96 10.88
N GLY A 68 -8.15 2.16 11.44
CA GLY A 68 -8.53 2.34 12.84
C GLY A 68 -7.50 1.84 13.84
N TRP A 69 -6.21 1.84 13.48
CA TRP A 69 -5.09 1.29 14.26
C TRP A 69 -5.19 -0.22 14.56
N VAL A 70 -6.14 -0.93 13.94
CA VAL A 70 -6.41 -2.35 14.19
C VAL A 70 -6.39 -3.18 12.91
N TYR A 71 -6.25 -2.58 11.74
CA TYR A 71 -6.28 -3.29 10.47
C TYR A 71 -5.42 -2.60 9.42
N GLY A 72 -4.99 -3.41 8.46
CA GLY A 72 -4.28 -2.98 7.25
C GLY A 72 -2.77 -3.03 7.38
N ASP A 73 -2.15 -2.96 6.21
CA ASP A 73 -0.71 -2.83 6.00
C ASP A 73 -0.48 -1.92 4.78
N LYS A 74 0.78 -1.83 4.33
CA LYS A 74 1.19 -1.01 3.18
C LYS A 74 0.45 -1.35 1.87
N ASP A 75 -0.12 -2.56 1.74
CA ASP A 75 -0.67 -3.06 0.48
C ASP A 75 -2.15 -2.70 0.29
N VAL A 76 -2.87 -2.33 1.35
CA VAL A 76 -4.32 -2.05 1.32
C VAL A 76 -4.70 -0.92 0.36
N TYR A 77 -3.82 0.07 0.19
CA TYR A 77 -4.05 1.23 -0.67
C TYR A 77 -3.10 1.29 -1.87
N GLN A 78 -2.40 0.19 -2.20
CA GLN A 78 -1.36 0.18 -3.23
C GLN A 78 -1.86 0.69 -4.59
N TYR A 79 -3.09 0.34 -5.00
CA TYR A 79 -3.64 0.76 -6.29
C TYR A 79 -3.98 2.25 -6.34
N TYR A 80 -4.47 2.79 -5.23
CA TYR A 80 -4.69 4.23 -5.10
C TYR A 80 -3.37 5.01 -5.19
N THR A 81 -2.33 4.56 -4.47
CA THR A 81 -1.02 5.21 -4.51
C THR A 81 -0.29 5.02 -5.84
N MET A 82 -0.46 3.89 -6.50
CA MET A 82 0.04 3.69 -7.87
C MET A 82 -0.67 4.64 -8.85
N HIS A 83 -1.98 4.86 -8.71
CA HIS A 83 -2.71 5.82 -9.53
C HIS A 83 -2.20 7.25 -9.34
N LEU A 84 -1.93 7.67 -8.09
CA LEU A 84 -1.28 8.96 -7.82
C LEU A 84 0.10 9.04 -8.49
N ALA A 85 0.90 7.99 -8.40
CA ALA A 85 2.22 7.95 -9.05
C ALA A 85 2.12 8.06 -10.58
N GLN A 86 1.07 7.54 -11.21
CA GLN A 86 0.84 7.70 -12.66
C GLN A 86 0.58 9.16 -13.06
N MET A 87 0.16 10.02 -12.14
CA MET A 87 -0.11 11.43 -12.41
C MET A 87 1.15 12.30 -12.47
N GLY A 88 2.30 11.78 -12.03
CA GLY A 88 3.55 12.55 -11.88
C GLY A 88 3.50 13.50 -10.69
#